data_AF-A0A517V9W4-F1
#
_entry.id   AF-A0A517V9W4-F1
#
_cell.length_a   1.000
_cell.length_b   1.000
_cell.length_c   1.000
_cell.angle_alpha   90.00
_cell.angle_beta   90.00
_cell.angle_gamma   90.00
#
_symmetry.space_group_name_H-M   'P 1'
#
loop_
_entity.id
_entity.type
_entity.pdbx_description
1 polymer ?
#
loop_
_entity_poly.entity_id
_entity_poly.type
_entity_poly.pdbx_seq_one_letter_code
_entity_poly.pdbx_strand_id
1 'polypeptide(L)'
;MTIEEFQQALSQIVTQFQRADYDARHLLLDLSEKIQELSEQIPETVPSHLKSEWKSICCDVDAVQPAFKSHRKTSSLFDRQGMGLPGVQTAKTLIIRIVALSKLIDRLSA
;
A
#
# COMPACT_ATOMS: atom_id res chain seq x y z
N MET A 1 -9.22 -10.01 -13.18
CA MET A 1 -8.40 -8.89 -13.63
C MET A 1 -7.23 -9.42 -14.45
N THR A 2 -6.86 -8.76 -15.56
CA THR A 2 -5.66 -9.09 -16.35
C THR A 2 -4.40 -8.53 -15.69
N ILE A 3 -3.22 -8.92 -16.20
CA ILE A 3 -1.95 -8.39 -15.70
C ILE A 3 -1.78 -6.90 -16.01
N GLU A 4 -2.24 -6.45 -17.17
CA GLU A 4 -2.19 -5.06 -17.59
C GLU A 4 -3.10 -4.18 -16.73
N GLU A 5 -4.31 -4.65 -16.42
CA GLU A 5 -5.24 -3.99 -15.51
C GLU A 5 -4.63 -3.88 -14.09
N PHE A 6 -3.95 -4.93 -13.60
CA PHE A 6 -3.27 -4.90 -12.30
C PHE A 6 -2.09 -3.93 -12.27
N GLN A 7 -1.27 -3.94 -13.32
CA GLN A 7 -0.16 -3.00 -13.49
C GLN A 7 -0.66 -1.56 -13.50
N GLN A 8 -1.72 -1.29 -14.26
CA GLN A 8 -2.31 0.04 -14.33
C GLN A 8 -2.83 0.49 -12.96
N ALA A 9 -3.53 -0.38 -12.23
CA ALA A 9 -4.05 -0.05 -10.91
C ALA A 9 -2.93 0.21 -9.88
N LEU A 10 -1.88 -0.62 -9.87
CA LEU A 10 -0.69 -0.40 -9.02
C LEU A 10 0.03 0.89 -9.40
N SER A 11 0.20 1.17 -10.69
CA SER A 11 0.83 2.38 -11.19
C SER A 11 0.07 3.65 -10.77
N GLN A 12 -1.27 3.61 -10.74
CA GLN A 12 -2.09 4.71 -10.22
C GLN A 12 -1.87 4.94 -8.72
N ILE A 13 -1.74 3.88 -7.92
CA ILE A 13 -1.42 3.99 -6.49
C ILE A 13 -0.03 4.60 -6.30
N VAL A 14 0.98 4.07 -7.00
CA VAL A 14 2.36 4.58 -6.94
C VAL A 14 2.45 6.05 -7.35
N THR A 15 1.73 6.44 -8.41
CA THR A 15 1.69 7.83 -8.86
C THR A 15 1.10 8.76 -7.79
N GLN A 16 0.05 8.33 -7.09
CA GLN A 16 -0.53 9.11 -5.99
C GLN A 16 0.44 9.25 -4.81
N PHE A 17 1.19 8.20 -4.47
CA PHE A 17 2.25 8.28 -3.45
C PHE A 17 3.36 9.28 -3.82
N GLN A 18 3.74 9.34 -5.09
CA GLN A 18 4.85 10.18 -5.56
C GLN A 18 4.46 11.66 -5.76
N ARG A 19 3.20 11.94 -6.10
CA ARG A 19 2.71 13.31 -6.37
C ARG A 19 2.33 14.06 -5.11
N ALA A 20 2.09 13.37 -4.01
CA ALA A 20 1.63 13.98 -2.78
C ALA A 20 2.78 14.58 -1.98
N ASP A 21 2.60 15.82 -1.56
CA ASP A 21 3.54 16.57 -0.73
C ASP A 21 3.04 16.69 0.70
N TYR A 22 2.68 15.56 1.31
CA TYR A 22 2.27 15.53 2.72
C TYR A 22 2.62 14.18 3.38
N ASP A 23 2.36 14.11 4.69
CA ASP A 23 2.79 13.03 5.57
C ASP A 23 2.40 11.61 5.06
N ALA A 24 3.41 10.72 5.01
CA ALA A 24 3.30 9.36 4.50
C ALA A 24 2.20 8.51 5.17
N ARG A 25 1.87 8.77 6.44
CA ARG A 25 0.80 8.05 7.16
C ARG A 25 -0.55 8.36 6.56
N HIS A 26 -0.79 9.64 6.29
CA HIS A 26 -2.03 10.08 5.67
C HIS A 26 -2.15 9.49 4.27
N LEU A 27 -1.07 9.55 3.49
CA LEU A 27 -1.00 8.98 2.16
C LEU A 27 -1.35 7.49 2.12
N LEU A 28 -0.76 6.70 3.01
CA LEU A 28 -1.04 5.27 3.10
C LEU A 28 -2.51 5.01 3.43
N LEU A 29 -3.08 5.76 4.37
CA LEU A 29 -4.49 5.62 4.76
C LEU A 29 -5.47 6.14 3.70
N ASP A 30 -5.07 7.11 2.87
CA ASP A 30 -5.88 7.58 1.75
C ASP A 30 -6.04 6.54 0.65
N LEU A 31 -5.02 5.70 0.46
CA LEU A 31 -5.01 4.68 -0.59
C LEU A 31 -5.30 3.27 -0.05
N SER A 32 -5.52 3.10 1.25
CA SER A 32 -5.69 1.78 1.84
C SER A 32 -6.89 1.03 1.29
N GLU A 33 -8.01 1.72 1.06
CA GLU A 33 -9.20 1.12 0.44
C GLU A 33 -8.90 0.57 -0.95
N LYS A 34 -8.23 1.35 -1.81
CA LYS A 34 -7.80 0.89 -3.14
C LYS A 34 -6.82 -0.29 -3.05
N ILE A 35 -5.93 -0.28 -2.06
CA ILE A 35 -4.99 -1.40 -1.81
C ILE A 35 -5.76 -2.67 -1.42
N GLN A 36 -6.76 -2.56 -0.55
CA GLN A 36 -7.58 -3.71 -0.13
C GLN A 36 -8.47 -4.23 -1.27
N GLU A 37 -9.08 -3.35 -2.07
CA GLU A 37 -9.84 -3.73 -3.26
C GLU A 37 -8.98 -4.52 -4.25
N LEU A 38 -7.70 -4.15 -4.41
CA LEU A 38 -6.75 -4.85 -5.27
C LEU A 38 -6.20 -6.14 -4.65
N SER A 39 -6.34 -6.35 -3.35
CA SER A 39 -5.82 -7.55 -2.67
C SER A 39 -6.46 -8.84 -3.21
N GLU A 40 -7.74 -8.77 -3.56
CA GLU A 40 -8.53 -9.89 -4.07
C GLU A 40 -8.43 -10.07 -5.59
N GLN A 41 -7.77 -9.13 -6.29
CA GLN A 41 -7.78 -9.04 -7.75
C GLN A 41 -6.43 -9.37 -8.39
N ILE A 42 -5.48 -9.90 -7.62
CA ILE A 42 -4.15 -10.25 -8.14
C ILE A 42 -4.25 -11.36 -9.21
N PRO A 43 -3.76 -11.15 -10.44
CA PRO A 43 -3.89 -12.12 -11.52
C PRO A 43 -3.11 -13.42 -11.26
N GLU A 44 -3.62 -14.54 -11.78
CA GLU A 44 -2.96 -15.83 -11.61
C GLU A 44 -1.59 -15.92 -12.29
N THR A 45 -1.35 -15.10 -13.30
CA THR A 45 -0.08 -15.00 -14.04
C THR A 45 1.06 -14.42 -13.20
N VAL A 46 0.76 -13.75 -12.08
CA VAL A 46 1.80 -13.19 -11.20
C VAL A 46 2.54 -14.33 -10.46
N PRO A 47 3.89 -14.34 -10.45
CA PRO A 47 4.67 -15.32 -9.71
C PRO A 47 4.30 -15.41 -8.23
N SER A 48 4.35 -16.63 -7.67
CA SER A 48 3.92 -16.92 -6.30
C SER A 48 4.62 -16.05 -5.24
N HIS A 49 5.92 -15.80 -5.39
CA HIS A 49 6.68 -14.95 -4.46
C HIS A 49 6.19 -13.49 -4.44
N LEU A 50 5.78 -12.93 -5.59
CA LEU A 50 5.21 -11.58 -5.68
C LEU A 50 3.78 -11.55 -5.14
N LYS A 51 2.99 -12.61 -5.37
CA LYS A 51 1.67 -12.76 -4.74
C LYS A 51 1.76 -12.80 -3.22
N SER A 52 2.71 -13.54 -2.68
CA SER A 52 2.95 -13.61 -1.23
C SER A 52 3.37 -12.27 -0.65
N GLU A 53 4.25 -11.53 -1.34
CA GLU A 53 4.64 -10.19 -0.93
C GLU A 53 3.45 -9.22 -0.97
N TRP A 54 2.63 -9.25 -2.02
CA TRP A 54 1.41 -8.44 -2.10
C TRP A 54 0.45 -8.73 -0.94
N LYS A 55 0.19 -10.00 -0.65
CA LYS A 55 -0.65 -10.41 0.48
C LYS A 55 -0.09 -9.93 1.81
N SER A 56 1.22 -10.05 2.02
CA SER A 56 1.89 -9.52 3.21
C SER A 56 1.68 -8.01 3.35
N ILE A 57 1.86 -7.25 2.27
CA ILE A 57 1.60 -5.80 2.25
C ILE A 57 0.14 -5.51 2.62
N CYS A 58 -0.83 -6.22 2.02
CA CYS A 58 -2.25 -6.02 2.31
C CYS A 58 -2.59 -6.30 3.79
N CYS A 59 -2.04 -7.36 4.38
CA CYS A 59 -2.18 -7.65 5.81
C CYS A 59 -1.60 -6.53 6.68
N ASP A 60 -0.41 -6.04 6.35
CA ASP A 60 0.22 -4.96 7.13
C ASP A 60 -0.55 -3.63 6.99
N VAL A 61 -1.12 -3.35 5.80
CA VAL A 61 -1.98 -2.18 5.57
C VAL A 61 -3.29 -2.28 6.34
N ASP A 62 -3.87 -3.48 6.45
CA ASP A 62 -5.07 -3.73 7.24
C ASP A 62 -4.79 -3.51 8.74
N ALA A 63 -3.68 -4.04 9.25
CA ALA A 63 -3.26 -3.92 10.65
C ALA A 63 -3.04 -2.47 11.11
N VAL A 64 -2.80 -1.54 10.18
CA VAL A 64 -2.62 -0.11 10.47
C VAL A 64 -3.85 0.74 10.16
N GLN A 65 -4.98 0.14 9.76
CA GLN A 65 -6.20 0.91 9.53
C GLN A 65 -6.69 1.59 10.84
N PRO A 66 -7.27 2.80 10.73
CA PRO A 66 -8.00 3.36 11.86
C PRO A 66 -9.28 2.56 12.10
N ALA A 67 -9.76 2.55 13.35
CA ALA A 67 -11.03 1.91 13.70
C ALA A 67 -12.22 2.50 12.91
N PHE A 68 -12.13 3.78 12.55
CA PHE A 68 -13.07 4.45 11.66
C PHE A 68 -12.30 5.34 10.66
N LYS A 69 -12.67 5.31 9.37
CA LYS A 69 -12.03 6.11 8.32
C LYS A 69 -11.99 7.61 8.63
N SER A 70 -13.05 8.14 9.24
CA SER A 70 -13.14 9.55 9.67
C SER A 70 -12.22 9.89 10.84
N HIS A 71 -11.73 8.89 11.58
CA HIS A 71 -10.91 9.05 12.78
C HIS A 71 -9.49 8.52 12.58
N ARG A 72 -8.76 9.04 11.59
CA ARG A 72 -7.39 8.59 11.24
C ARG A 72 -6.43 8.46 12.43
N LYS A 73 -6.55 9.34 13.42
CA LYS A 73 -5.72 9.33 14.64
C LYS A 73 -5.90 8.07 15.51
N THR A 74 -6.89 7.23 15.21
CA THR A 74 -7.08 5.92 15.87
C THR A 74 -6.23 4.81 15.25
N SER A 75 -5.63 5.05 14.09
CA SER A 75 -4.64 4.15 13.51
C SER A 75 -3.40 4.10 14.39
N SER A 76 -2.79 2.91 14.47
CA SER A 76 -1.49 2.68 15.14
C SER A 76 -0.35 3.55 14.58
N LEU A 77 -0.51 4.12 13.38
CA LEU A 77 0.44 5.07 12.79
C LEU A 77 0.51 6.42 13.55
N PHE A 78 -0.48 6.72 14.40
CA PHE A 78 -0.60 7.98 15.13
C PHE A 78 -0.47 7.82 16.65
N ASP A 79 0.17 6.74 17.12
CA ASP A 79 0.28 6.44 18.55
C ASP A 79 0.72 7.68 19.37
N ARG A 80 0.03 7.87 20.50
CA ARG A 80 0.10 9.05 21.36
C ARG A 80 1.36 9.10 22.22
N GLN A 81 2.10 8.00 22.33
CA GLN A 81 3.21 7.87 23.30
C GLN A 81 4.63 8.07 22.73
N GLY A 82 4.80 8.23 21.41
CA GLY A 82 6.15 8.35 20.84
C GLY A 82 6.22 9.15 19.55
N MET A 83 6.43 10.48 19.67
CA MET A 83 6.94 11.44 18.67
C MET A 83 6.52 11.33 17.18
N GLY A 84 5.55 10.48 16.80
CA GLY A 84 5.10 10.21 15.42
C GLY A 84 6.09 9.46 14.51
N LEU A 85 7.38 9.46 14.83
CA LEU A 85 8.46 8.91 13.98
C LEU A 85 8.31 7.42 13.62
N PRO A 86 8.00 6.50 14.56
CA PRO A 86 7.81 5.09 14.23
C PRO A 86 6.67 4.87 13.24
N GLY A 87 5.53 5.53 13.44
CA GLY A 87 4.38 5.42 12.53
C GLY A 87 4.68 5.98 11.14
N VAL A 88 5.40 7.10 11.04
CA VAL A 88 5.87 7.64 9.76
C VAL A 88 6.79 6.64 9.06
N GLN A 89 7.71 6.00 9.79
CA GLN A 89 8.62 5.02 9.21
C GLN A 89 7.88 3.77 8.73
N THR A 90 6.93 3.25 9.51
CA THR A 90 6.06 2.14 9.09
C THR A 90 5.33 2.47 7.79
N ALA A 91 4.71 3.65 7.71
CA ALA A 91 4.01 4.08 6.50
C ALA A 91 4.95 4.19 5.29
N LYS A 92 6.13 4.80 5.47
CA LYS A 92 7.15 4.89 4.41
C LYS A 92 7.62 3.52 3.95
N THR A 93 7.88 2.59 4.87
CA THR A 93 8.29 1.22 4.55
C THR A 93 7.24 0.51 3.70
N LEU A 94 5.95 0.62 4.05
CA LEU A 94 4.87 0.03 3.26
C LEU A 94 4.75 0.65 1.87
N ILE A 95 4.83 1.97 1.76
CA ILE A 95 4.84 2.67 0.46
C ILE A 95 6.03 2.19 -0.39
N ILE A 96 7.24 2.10 0.18
CA ILE A 96 8.43 1.63 -0.54
C ILE A 96 8.23 0.21 -1.05
N ARG A 97 7.66 -0.70 -0.24
CA ARG A 97 7.36 -2.08 -0.64
C ARG A 97 6.38 -2.12 -1.81
N ILE A 98 5.30 -1.32 -1.76
CA ILE A 98 4.32 -1.22 -2.86
C ILE A 98 5.00 -0.72 -4.14
N VAL A 99 5.84 0.31 -4.05
CA VAL A 99 6.58 0.85 -5.20
C VAL A 99 7.55 -0.18 -5.78
N ALA A 100 8.27 -0.92 -4.93
CA ALA A 100 9.18 -1.96 -5.36
C ALA A 100 8.44 -3.11 -6.06
N LEU A 101 7.33 -3.57 -5.47
CA LEU A 101 6.48 -4.61 -6.05
C LEU A 101 5.92 -4.19 -7.41
N SER A 102 5.40 -2.96 -7.54
CA SER A 102 4.91 -2.41 -8.82
C SER A 102 5.98 -2.51 -9.90
N LYS A 103 7.22 -2.08 -9.62
CA LYS A 103 8.34 -2.16 -10.57
C LYS A 103 8.69 -3.59 -10.98
N LEU A 104 8.53 -4.57 -10.08
CA LEU A 104 8.77 -5.97 -10.39
C LEU A 104 7.66 -6.55 -11.27
N ILE A 105 6.40 -6.20 -10.97
CA ILE A 105 5.25 -6.64 -11.76
C ILE A 105 5.26 -6.02 -13.15
N ASP A 106 5.63 -4.74 -13.29
CA ASP A 106 5.74 -4.05 -14.58
C ASP A 106 6.73 -4.74 -15.53
N ARG A 107 7.73 -5.45 -14.99
CA ARG A 107 8.72 -6.20 -15.79
C ARG A 107 8.22 -7.56 -16.29
N LEU A 108 7.04 -8.01 -15.84
CA LEU A 108 6.48 -9.30 -16.27
C LEU A 108 5.83 -9.25 -17.66
N SER A 109 5.45 -8.05 -18.12
CA SER A 109 4.88 -7.81 -19.46
C SER A 109 5.85 -7.09 -20.41
N ALA A 110 7.07 -6.80 -19.95
CA ALA A 110 8.13 -6.11 -20.70
C ALA A 110 8.98 -7.07 -21.55
#